data_AF-A0A7S4PCH5-F1
#
_entry.id   AF-A0A7S4PCH5-F1
#
_cell.length_a   1.000
_cell.length_b   1.000
_cell.length_c   1.000
_cell.angle_alpha   90.00
_cell.angle_beta   90.00
_cell.angle_gamma   90.00
#
_symmetry.space_group_name_H-M   'P 1'
#
loop_
_entity.id
_entity.type
_entity.pdbx_description
1 polymer ?
#
loop_
_entity_poly.entity_id
_entity_poly.type
_entity_poly.pdbx_seq_one_letter_code
_entity_poly.pdbx_strand_id
1 'polypeptide(L)'
;EEEGEGGEGKGKEKQKGKKKRWMSCVDIYALGITMWQVFHKNIPYTDHQGRKMGEFFEKVLGGFREEINRNVVKEEAMAEAIEGCWEHDVKKRWRAGEVVERMRSLERDERTKQEAAINTLSSNSNDDIVRRSRVR
;
A
#
# COMPACT_ATOMS: atom_id res chain seq x y z
N GLU A 1 49.74 -13.18 -32.06
CA GLU A 1 49.33 -14.05 -30.95
C GLU A 1 48.29 -13.29 -30.16
N GLU A 2 47.08 -13.87 -30.14
CA GLU A 2 45.95 -13.44 -29.32
C GLU A 2 46.19 -13.82 -27.85
N GLU A 3 45.17 -13.53 -27.04
CA GLU A 3 45.00 -13.78 -25.61
C GLU A 3 45.53 -12.63 -24.74
N GLY A 4 44.73 -11.90 -23.98
CA GLY A 4 43.35 -12.07 -23.55
C GLY A 4 43.30 -11.68 -22.06
N GLU A 5 42.36 -10.82 -21.66
CA GLU A 5 41.74 -10.85 -20.32
C GLU A 5 40.62 -9.80 -20.24
N GLY A 6 39.45 -10.18 -20.76
CA GLY A 6 38.18 -9.57 -20.39
C GLY A 6 37.58 -10.35 -19.22
N GLY A 7 37.60 -9.79 -18.01
CA GLY A 7 37.16 -10.53 -16.82
C GLY A 7 36.53 -9.76 -15.65
N GLU A 8 36.57 -8.42 -15.58
CA GLU A 8 36.22 -7.70 -14.33
C GLU A 8 34.84 -7.01 -14.28
N GLY A 9 34.09 -6.95 -15.38
CA GLY A 9 32.83 -6.17 -15.44
C GLY A 9 31.60 -6.83 -14.82
N LYS A 10 31.51 -8.17 -14.84
CA LYS A 10 30.24 -8.89 -14.56
C LYS A 10 29.90 -9.03 -13.07
N GLY A 11 30.87 -8.93 -12.16
CA GLY A 11 30.65 -9.09 -10.71
C GLY A 11 30.03 -7.86 -10.05
N LYS A 12 30.52 -6.66 -10.40
CA LYS A 12 30.08 -5.39 -9.82
C LYS A 12 28.64 -5.02 -10.22
N GLU A 13 28.25 -5.35 -11.45
CA GLU A 13 26.89 -5.08 -11.96
C GLU A 13 25.83 -5.95 -11.28
N LYS A 14 26.12 -7.25 -11.09
CA LYS A 14 25.23 -8.17 -10.36
C LYS A 14 25.05 -7.76 -8.89
N GLN A 15 26.10 -7.28 -8.24
CA GLN A 15 26.03 -6.82 -6.85
C GLN A 15 25.27 -5.48 -6.72
N LYS A 16 25.42 -4.57 -7.69
CA LYS A 16 24.65 -3.32 -7.79
C LYS A 16 23.15 -3.57 -8.00
N GLY A 17 22.79 -4.53 -8.85
CA GLY A 17 21.40 -4.94 -9.08
C GLY A 17 20.75 -5.58 -7.84
N LYS A 18 21.50 -6.41 -7.10
CA LYS A 18 21.03 -6.95 -5.81
C LYS A 18 20.79 -5.83 -4.80
N LYS A 19 21.75 -4.91 -4.60
CA LYS A 19 21.61 -3.79 -3.65
C LYS A 19 20.38 -2.92 -3.93
N LYS A 20 20.10 -2.61 -5.19
CA LYS A 20 18.89 -1.85 -5.59
C LYS A 20 17.59 -2.55 -5.17
N ARG A 21 17.51 -3.88 -5.32
CA ARG A 21 16.32 -4.65 -4.92
C ARG A 21 16.09 -4.63 -3.42
N TRP A 22 17.15 -4.77 -2.62
CA TRP A 22 17.05 -4.72 -1.16
C TRP A 22 16.55 -3.36 -0.66
N MET A 23 17.09 -2.26 -1.20
CA MET A 23 16.65 -0.91 -0.85
C MET A 23 15.16 -0.72 -1.16
N SER A 24 14.71 -1.14 -2.34
CA SER A 24 13.29 -1.05 -2.70
C SER A 24 12.39 -1.82 -1.72
N CYS A 25 12.78 -3.01 -1.25
CA CYS A 25 11.99 -3.75 -0.26
C CYS A 25 11.93 -3.04 1.11
N VAL A 26 12.96 -2.26 1.47
CA VAL A 26 12.96 -1.44 2.70
C VAL A 26 12.06 -0.23 2.52
N ASP A 27 12.10 0.42 1.36
CA ASP A 27 11.22 1.56 1.03
C ASP A 27 9.74 1.15 1.08
N ILE A 28 9.41 -0.05 0.55
CA ILE A 28 8.04 -0.58 0.61
C ILE A 28 7.60 -0.85 2.06
N TYR A 29 8.49 -1.34 2.91
CA TYR A 29 8.19 -1.50 4.33
C TYR A 29 7.87 -0.14 4.99
N ALA A 30 8.71 0.87 4.75
CA ALA A 30 8.49 2.22 5.27
C ALA A 30 7.18 2.84 4.74
N LEU A 31 6.81 2.54 3.49
CA LEU A 31 5.55 2.94 2.90
C LEU A 31 4.36 2.32 3.64
N GLY A 32 4.40 1.03 3.97
CA GLY A 32 3.35 0.36 4.76
C GLY A 32 3.14 1.01 6.13
N ILE A 33 4.22 1.33 6.83
CA ILE A 33 4.17 2.08 8.10
C ILE A 33 3.54 3.47 7.90
N THR A 34 3.93 4.18 6.84
CA THR A 34 3.41 5.51 6.53
C THR A 34 1.91 5.48 6.22
N MET A 35 1.46 4.51 5.43
CA MET A 35 0.04 4.30 5.17
C MET A 35 -0.73 4.03 6.46
N TRP A 36 -0.22 3.13 7.30
CA TRP A 36 -0.86 2.85 8.59
C TRP A 36 -1.01 4.13 9.44
N GLN A 37 0.02 4.97 9.50
CA GLN A 37 -0.01 6.27 10.20
C GLN A 37 -1.07 7.21 9.63
N VAL A 38 -1.18 7.32 8.30
CA VAL A 38 -2.15 8.21 7.64
C VAL A 38 -3.58 7.84 8.04
N PHE A 39 -3.89 6.55 8.06
CA PHE A 39 -5.24 6.08 8.41
C PHE A 39 -5.53 6.15 9.91
N HIS A 40 -4.62 5.66 10.74
CA HIS A 40 -4.84 5.58 12.19
C HIS A 40 -4.58 6.92 12.91
N LYS A 41 -3.92 7.87 12.24
CA LYS A 41 -3.53 9.18 12.78
C LYS A 41 -2.81 9.05 14.13
N ASN A 42 -2.02 7.99 14.27
CA ASN A 42 -1.32 7.63 15.49
C ASN A 42 0.17 7.37 15.19
N ILE A 43 0.99 7.48 16.23
CA ILE A 43 2.40 7.10 16.16
C ILE A 43 2.47 5.56 16.18
N PRO A 44 3.22 4.89 15.29
CA PRO A 44 3.36 3.44 15.33
C PRO A 44 4.17 3.00 16.54
N TYR A 45 3.85 1.81 17.05
CA TYR A 45 4.57 1.15 18.14
C TYR A 45 4.60 1.97 19.44
N THR A 46 3.54 2.73 19.74
CA THR A 46 3.42 3.55 20.95
C THR A 46 3.67 2.75 22.23
N ASP A 47 3.22 1.49 22.27
CA ASP A 47 3.39 0.60 23.43
C ASP A 47 4.85 0.25 23.74
N HIS A 48 5.77 0.63 22.85
CA HIS A 48 7.21 0.40 22.92
C HIS A 48 8.00 1.70 23.06
N GLN A 49 7.35 2.87 23.11
CA GLN A 49 8.03 4.12 23.40
C GLN A 49 8.67 4.05 24.79
N GLY A 50 9.94 4.46 24.89
CA GLY A 50 10.72 4.40 26.12
C GLY A 50 11.27 3.02 26.49
N ARG A 51 10.96 1.96 25.73
CA ARG A 51 11.59 0.64 25.91
C ARG A 51 12.98 0.59 25.27
N LYS A 52 13.78 -0.40 25.65
CA LYS A 52 15.09 -0.64 25.04
C LYS A 52 14.92 -0.99 23.56
N MET A 53 15.78 -0.43 22.71
CA MET A 53 15.76 -0.70 21.27
C MET A 53 15.86 -2.20 20.94
N GLY A 54 16.59 -2.99 21.75
CA GLY A 54 16.69 -4.43 21.58
C GLY A 54 15.33 -5.14 21.63
N GLU A 55 14.49 -4.82 22.62
CA GLU A 55 13.16 -5.41 22.77
C GLU A 55 12.25 -5.04 21.59
N PHE A 56 12.38 -3.81 21.08
CA PHE A 56 11.66 -3.36 19.89
C PHE A 56 12.08 -4.18 18.65
N PHE A 57 13.39 -4.37 18.44
CA PHE A 57 13.88 -5.18 17.32
C PHE A 57 13.44 -6.63 17.44
N GLU A 58 13.56 -7.26 18.61
CA GLU A 58 13.12 -8.64 18.82
C GLU A 58 11.64 -8.83 18.48
N LYS A 59 10.79 -7.86 18.84
CA LYS A 59 9.37 -7.91 18.53
C LYS A 59 9.08 -7.76 17.04
N VAL A 60 9.68 -6.78 16.36
CA VAL A 60 9.47 -6.55 14.91
C VAL A 60 10.05 -7.70 14.08
N LEU A 61 11.22 -8.23 14.49
CA LEU A 61 11.86 -9.42 13.91
C LEU A 61 11.10 -10.70 14.27
N GLY A 62 10.34 -10.72 15.36
CA GLY A 62 9.37 -11.78 15.69
C GLY A 62 8.09 -11.74 14.85
N GLY A 63 7.96 -10.78 13.93
CA GLY A 63 6.81 -10.68 13.02
C GLY A 63 5.67 -9.79 13.51
N PHE A 64 5.82 -9.14 14.67
CA PHE A 64 4.79 -8.21 15.16
C PHE A 64 4.60 -7.03 14.21
N ARG A 65 3.34 -6.67 13.97
CA ARG A 65 2.90 -5.47 13.24
C ARG A 65 1.77 -4.79 14.01
N GLU A 66 1.57 -3.52 13.73
CA GLU A 66 0.41 -2.81 14.27
C GLU A 66 -0.90 -3.39 13.75
N GLU A 67 -1.93 -3.32 14.57
CA GLU A 67 -3.27 -3.76 14.17
C GLU A 67 -3.84 -2.82 13.10
N ILE A 68 -4.46 -3.40 12.07
CA ILE A 68 -5.20 -2.64 11.07
C ILE A 68 -6.68 -2.69 11.45
N ASN A 69 -7.17 -1.60 12.01
CA ASN A 69 -8.58 -1.49 12.35
C ASN A 69 -9.41 -1.24 11.07
N ARG A 70 -10.19 -2.25 10.66
CA ARG A 70 -11.03 -2.19 9.44
C ARG A 70 -12.20 -1.21 9.53
N ASN A 71 -12.51 -0.69 10.72
CA ASN A 71 -13.44 0.43 10.85
C ASN A 71 -12.81 1.77 10.44
N VAL A 72 -11.48 1.87 10.54
CA VAL A 72 -10.68 3.04 10.14
C VAL A 72 -10.26 2.92 8.68
N VAL A 73 -9.70 1.77 8.30
CA VAL A 73 -9.36 1.45 6.90
C VAL A 73 -10.53 0.72 6.26
N LYS A 74 -11.49 1.49 5.74
CA LYS A 74 -12.76 0.95 5.22
C LYS A 74 -12.61 0.16 3.93
N GLU A 75 -11.69 0.58 3.07
CA GLU A 75 -11.45 -0.10 1.80
C GLU A 75 -10.53 -1.31 2.03
N GLU A 76 -11.06 -2.52 1.81
CA GLU A 76 -10.33 -3.77 2.00
C GLU A 76 -9.01 -3.80 1.25
N ALA A 77 -9.02 -3.31 0.01
CA ALA A 77 -7.82 -3.27 -0.82
C ALA A 77 -6.74 -2.32 -0.27
N MET A 78 -7.08 -1.33 0.56
CA MET A 78 -6.09 -0.54 1.30
C MET A 78 -5.52 -1.31 2.50
N ALA A 79 -6.36 -2.06 3.24
CA ALA A 79 -5.87 -2.90 4.32
C ALA A 79 -4.87 -3.94 3.79
N GLU A 80 -5.24 -4.64 2.71
CA GLU A 80 -4.35 -5.58 2.02
C GLU A 80 -3.06 -4.91 1.51
N ALA A 81 -3.14 -3.64 1.07
CA ALA A 81 -1.95 -2.91 0.63
C ALA A 81 -0.99 -2.61 1.77
N ILE A 82 -1.50 -2.19 2.94
CA ILE A 82 -0.69 -2.00 4.15
C ILE A 82 -0.04 -3.33 4.54
N GLU A 83 -0.81 -4.41 4.58
CA GLU A 83 -0.35 -5.78 4.88
C GLU A 83 0.74 -6.27 3.93
N GLY A 84 0.52 -6.14 2.63
CA GLY A 84 1.50 -6.52 1.61
C GLY A 84 2.78 -5.70 1.68
N CYS A 85 2.71 -4.43 2.07
CA CYS A 85 3.87 -3.54 2.15
C CYS A 85 4.81 -3.89 3.32
N TRP A 86 4.28 -4.31 4.46
CA TRP A 86 5.09 -4.59 5.66
C TRP A 86 5.23 -6.08 5.99
N GLU A 87 4.90 -6.96 5.05
CA GLU A 87 5.05 -8.41 5.16
C GLU A 87 6.44 -8.80 5.69
N HIS A 88 6.46 -9.75 6.61
CA HIS A 88 7.67 -10.18 7.31
C HIS A 88 8.65 -10.87 6.36
N ASP A 89 8.14 -11.78 5.52
CA ASP A 89 8.93 -12.39 4.46
C ASP A 89 9.16 -11.40 3.31
N VAL A 90 10.42 -11.00 3.13
CA VAL A 90 10.85 -10.08 2.06
C VAL A 90 10.48 -10.58 0.67
N LYS A 91 10.34 -11.90 0.46
CA LYS A 91 9.93 -12.48 -0.84
C LYS A 91 8.44 -12.32 -1.13
N LYS A 92 7.62 -12.27 -0.08
CA LYS A 92 6.16 -12.09 -0.16
C LYS A 92 5.75 -10.63 -0.10
N ARG A 93 6.63 -9.77 0.42
CA ARG A 93 6.44 -8.32 0.42
C ARG A 93 6.21 -7.82 -1.00
N TRP A 94 5.18 -7.01 -1.15
CA TRP A 94 4.83 -6.43 -2.44
C TRP A 94 5.97 -5.59 -2.99
N ARG A 95 5.97 -5.48 -4.31
CA ARG A 95 6.83 -4.58 -5.07
C ARG A 95 6.13 -3.27 -5.30
N ALA A 96 6.90 -2.21 -5.55
CA ALA A 96 6.35 -0.90 -5.87
C ALA A 96 5.30 -0.94 -7.00
N GLY A 97 5.52 -1.77 -8.03
CA GLY A 97 4.56 -1.93 -9.12
C GLY A 97 3.21 -2.49 -8.67
N GLU A 98 3.22 -3.49 -7.79
CA GLU A 98 2.01 -4.13 -7.25
C GLU A 98 1.21 -3.15 -6.38
N VAL A 99 1.91 -2.36 -5.55
CA VAL A 99 1.29 -1.30 -4.74
C VAL A 99 0.61 -0.26 -5.63
N VAL A 100 1.30 0.23 -6.67
CA VAL A 100 0.77 1.23 -7.59
C VAL A 100 -0.43 0.70 -8.37
N GLU A 101 -0.36 -0.54 -8.85
CA GLU A 101 -1.47 -1.19 -9.55
C GLU A 101 -2.70 -1.27 -8.63
N ARG A 102 -2.51 -1.66 -7.37
CA ARG A 102 -3.61 -1.76 -6.41
C ARG A 102 -4.24 -0.41 -6.12
N MET A 103 -3.44 0.64 -5.90
CA MET A 103 -3.93 2.00 -5.69
C MET A 103 -4.74 2.51 -6.89
N ARG A 104 -4.24 2.30 -8.11
CA ARG A 104 -4.96 2.71 -9.32
C ARG A 104 -6.28 1.97 -9.50
N SER A 105 -6.36 0.71 -9.05
CA SER A 105 -7.63 -0.02 -9.03
C SER A 105 -8.63 0.66 -8.11
N LEU A 106 -8.22 0.96 -6.87
CA LEU A 106 -9.05 1.66 -5.90
C LEU A 106 -9.56 3.03 -6.40
N GLU A 107 -8.68 3.82 -7.02
CA GLU A 107 -9.07 5.12 -7.59
C GLU A 107 -10.14 4.98 -8.70
N ARG A 108 -10.05 3.92 -9.51
CA ARG A 108 -11.07 3.64 -10.54
C ARG A 108 -12.38 3.19 -9.91
N ASP A 109 -12.31 2.32 -8.91
CA ASP A 109 -13.49 1.81 -8.21
C ASP A 109 -14.23 2.97 -7.51
N GLU A 110 -13.52 3.87 -6.83
CA GLU A 110 -14.12 5.06 -6.23
C GLU A 110 -14.76 6.00 -7.25
N ARG A 111 -14.11 6.22 -8.39
CA ARG A 111 -14.68 7.03 -9.48
C ARG A 111 -15.97 6.44 -10.00
N THR A 112 -16.00 5.13 -10.25
CA THR A 112 -17.22 4.46 -10.75
C THR A 112 -18.36 4.49 -9.74
N LYS A 113 -18.07 4.33 -8.43
CA LYS A 113 -19.07 4.50 -7.36
C LYS A 113 -19.65 5.93 -7.36
N GLN A 114 -18.81 6.95 -7.51
CA GLN A 114 -19.25 8.35 -7.59
C GLN A 114 -20.11 8.62 -8.82
N GLU A 115 -19.71 8.13 -9.99
CA GLU A 115 -20.46 8.27 -11.24
C GLU A 115 -21.84 7.59 -11.15
N ALA A 116 -21.91 6.39 -10.56
CA ALA A 116 -23.17 5.69 -10.33
C ALA A 116 -24.10 6.45 -9.38
N ALA A 117 -23.55 7.05 -8.32
CA ALA A 117 -24.32 7.87 -7.39
C ALA A 117 -24.89 9.14 -8.06
N ILE A 118 -24.09 9.82 -8.89
CA ILE A 118 -24.51 11.00 -9.65
C ILE A 118 -25.63 10.65 -10.64
N ASN A 119 -25.47 9.55 -11.38
CA ASN A 119 -26.49 9.11 -12.34
C ASN A 119 -27.82 8.79 -11.65
N THR A 120 -27.77 8.12 -10.50
CA THR A 120 -28.96 7.79 -9.70
C THR A 120 -29.70 9.04 -9.21
N LEU A 121 -28.97 10.06 -8.75
CA LEU A 121 -29.55 11.34 -8.31
C LEU A 121 -30.24 12.10 -9.46
N SER A 122 -29.66 12.03 -10.66
CA SER A 122 -30.20 12.67 -11.87
C SER A 122 -31.52 12.01 -12.32
N SER A 123 -31.59 10.68 -12.31
CA SER A 123 -32.81 9.94 -12.65
C SER A 123 -33.97 10.22 -11.68
N ASN A 124 -33.69 10.24 -10.37
CA ASN A 124 -34.71 10.52 -9.36
C ASN A 124 -35.27 11.95 -9.48
N SER A 125 -34.41 12.93 -9.81
CA SER A 125 -34.84 14.33 -10.00
C SER A 125 -35.77 14.48 -11.22
N ASN A 126 -35.52 13.75 -12.30
CA ASN A 126 -36.41 13.73 -13.46
C ASN A 126 -37.77 13.12 -13.12
N ASP A 127 -37.80 12.02 -12.37
CA ASP A 127 -39.04 11.39 -11.95
C ASP A 127 -39.89 12.29 -11.04
N ASP A 128 -39.29 13.06 -10.13
CA ASP A 128 -40.01 14.00 -9.27
C ASP A 128 -40.65 15.17 -10.04
N ILE A 129 -39.98 15.66 -11.09
CA ILE A 129 -40.54 16.68 -12.00
C ILE A 129 -41.73 16.10 -12.78
N VAL A 130 -41.60 14.87 -13.30
CA VAL A 130 -42.66 14.17 -14.05
C VAL A 130 -43.86 13.85 -13.14
N ARG A 131 -43.63 13.47 -11.88
CA ARG A 131 -44.71 13.23 -10.91
C ARG A 131 -45.45 14.52 -10.54
N ARG A 132 -44.74 15.64 -10.33
CA ARG A 132 -45.37 16.95 -10.04
C ARG A 132 -46.20 17.51 -11.19
N SER A 133 -45.86 17.20 -12.43
CA SER A 133 -46.58 17.68 -13.62
C SER A 133 -47.86 16.88 -13.93
N ARG A 134 -48.05 15.70 -13.30
CA ARG A 134 -49.22 14.81 -13.52
C ARG A 134 -50.34 14.98 -12.48
N VAL A 135 -50.18 15.87 -11.49
CA VAL A 135 -51.14 16.11 -10.38
C VAL A 135 -51.96 17.42 -10.58
N ARG A 136 -52.01 17.97 -11.80
CA ARG A 136 -52.86 19.12 -12.15
C ARG A 136 -53.89 18.75 -13.20
#